data_AF-A0A965R0Y1-F1
#
_entry.id   AF-A0A965R0Y1-F1
#
_cell.length_a   1.000
_cell.length_b   1.000
_cell.length_c   1.000
_cell.angle_alpha   90.00
_cell.angle_beta   90.00
_cell.angle_gamma   90.00
#
_symmetry.space_group_name_H-M   'P 1'
#
loop_
_entity.id
_entity.type
_entity.pdbx_description
1 polymer ?
#
loop_
_entity_poly.entity_id
_entity_poly.type
_entity_poly.pdbx_seq_one_letter_code
_entity_poly.pdbx_strand_id
1 'polypeptide(L)'
;MEISRRAVIASGISTGLTFALAACAADGRATSANLSSTDSPGVGTDLYPTSFLRTSWSTDPFANGSYSYLAPSNVGTDARDMLAEPIDRLHFAGEATSPTAPATTHGAWESGQRAAAEIMETAGTVIVIGAGFAGLAAARDLTRSGREVIVVDARDRAGGRAHTVSLNGIPADLGPSWIHGVEGNPMVELAASAGVEILPFDYDNQVGGSPSAEAFLDTVLEEAASADDAEGRPLSDALPDELTVDQQWVIAVNVSGEFGADPTELSMAAPDEGSELRGGDALLNPGYSQIVDHVAQGLDIRLRWIVSNIAYDETGVVVTSDDGQELRADHAIVTLPVGVLHAGSVTFSPPLDETKTQALDALQSGLLDKLWLEFDEVFWDEDADVINWIDPEHPGNWAFWVNGVKFFGKPVLLGFSAGRVAREFSKKTDEELIASAMRAVQSMKR
;
A
#
# COMPACT_ATOMS: atom_id res chain seq x y z
N MET A 1 3.20 19.12 23.89
CA MET A 1 2.93 18.41 25.15
C MET A 1 2.83 16.96 24.78
N GLU A 2 3.96 16.27 24.74
CA GLU A 2 4.05 14.90 24.23
C GLU A 2 3.34 13.96 25.20
N ILE A 3 2.37 13.23 24.67
CA ILE A 3 1.72 12.14 25.38
C ILE A 3 2.34 10.86 24.79
N SER A 4 3.25 10.25 25.55
CA SER A 4 3.73 8.89 25.29
C SER A 4 2.53 7.94 25.19
N ARG A 5 2.59 6.93 24.29
CA ARG A 5 1.52 5.96 23.93
C ARG A 5 0.76 5.28 25.09
N ARG A 6 1.26 5.40 26.34
CA ARG A 6 0.83 4.75 27.60
C ARG A 6 -0.57 5.10 28.17
N ALA A 7 -1.52 5.63 27.39
CA ALA A 7 -2.77 6.17 27.96
C ALA A 7 -4.09 5.63 27.38
N VAL A 8 -4.09 4.83 26.31
CA VAL A 8 -5.33 4.46 25.58
C VAL A 8 -5.54 2.95 25.36
N ILE A 9 -4.62 2.08 25.81
CA ILE A 9 -4.72 0.59 25.77
C ILE A 9 -5.87 0.03 26.66
N ALA A 10 -6.85 0.86 27.06
CA ALA A 10 -7.96 0.48 27.93
C ALA A 10 -9.34 1.04 27.51
N SER A 11 -9.47 1.75 26.38
CA SER A 11 -10.79 2.23 25.93
C SER A 11 -10.87 2.67 24.47
N GLY A 12 -11.45 1.81 23.62
CA GLY A 12 -12.04 2.15 22.32
C GLY A 12 -11.06 2.27 21.17
N ILE A 13 -10.99 1.24 20.31
CA ILE A 13 -10.18 1.21 19.08
C ILE A 13 -11.05 0.68 17.95
N SER A 14 -12.04 1.50 17.57
CA SER A 14 -12.98 1.14 16.51
C SER A 14 -12.45 1.53 15.12
N THR A 15 -12.95 0.82 14.10
CA THR A 15 -13.28 1.33 12.74
C THR A 15 -12.23 1.58 11.62
N GLY A 16 -12.22 0.76 10.52
CA GLY A 16 -11.78 1.06 9.11
C GLY A 16 -11.87 0.01 7.94
N LEU A 17 -12.42 0.30 6.71
CA LEU A 17 -12.67 -0.68 5.58
C LEU A 17 -11.88 -0.52 4.25
N THR A 18 -11.76 -1.63 3.50
CA THR A 18 -11.08 -1.81 2.19
C THR A 18 -11.89 -1.81 0.86
N PHE A 19 -11.20 -1.60 -0.27
CA PHE A 19 -11.67 -1.56 -1.68
C PHE A 19 -10.97 -2.58 -2.64
N ALA A 20 -11.52 -2.77 -3.87
CA ALA A 20 -11.28 -3.92 -4.79
C ALA A 20 -10.09 -4.03 -5.80
N LEU A 21 -10.27 -4.27 -7.13
CA LEU A 21 -9.20 -4.42 -8.14
C LEU A 21 -9.54 -4.25 -9.68
N ALA A 22 -8.54 -3.92 -10.56
CA ALA A 22 -7.93 -4.58 -11.80
C ALA A 22 -8.02 -4.25 -13.34
N ALA A 23 -6.85 -4.38 -14.02
CA ALA A 23 -6.66 -4.77 -15.45
C ALA A 23 -6.82 -3.67 -16.56
N CYS A 24 -6.06 -3.62 -17.68
CA CYS A 24 -4.90 -4.40 -18.18
C CYS A 24 -4.22 -3.72 -19.43
N ALA A 25 -2.97 -3.25 -19.35
CA ALA A 25 -1.97 -3.54 -20.41
C ALA A 25 -1.09 -4.70 -19.88
N ALA A 26 0.00 -5.13 -20.53
CA ALA A 26 0.73 -6.36 -20.14
C ALA A 26 1.66 -6.17 -18.92
N ASP A 27 1.10 -5.62 -17.84
CA ASP A 27 1.82 -4.96 -16.75
C ASP A 27 1.33 -5.52 -15.41
N GLY A 28 2.20 -6.26 -14.70
CA GLY A 28 2.01 -6.68 -13.29
C GLY A 28 0.61 -7.20 -12.96
N ARG A 29 -0.02 -7.91 -13.90
CA ARG A 29 -1.48 -7.86 -14.03
C ARG A 29 -2.18 -8.36 -12.80
N ALA A 30 -3.06 -7.51 -12.29
CA ALA A 30 -4.21 -8.02 -11.58
C ALA A 30 -5.08 -8.86 -12.53
N THR A 31 -5.37 -10.11 -12.16
CA THR A 31 -5.98 -11.10 -13.05
C THR A 31 -7.41 -11.40 -12.63
N SER A 32 -8.38 -11.00 -13.48
CA SER A 32 -9.80 -11.33 -13.32
C SER A 32 -10.28 -12.32 -14.36
N ALA A 33 -11.21 -13.18 -13.95
CA ALA A 33 -12.06 -13.93 -14.87
C ALA A 33 -13.42 -14.24 -14.23
N ASN A 34 -14.41 -14.45 -15.09
CA ASN A 34 -15.64 -15.13 -14.71
C ASN A 34 -15.39 -16.64 -14.73
N LEU A 35 -15.91 -17.34 -13.74
CA LEU A 35 -15.74 -18.77 -13.53
C LEU A 35 -17.04 -19.49 -13.89
N SER A 36 -16.96 -20.64 -14.55
CA SER A 36 -18.13 -21.47 -14.81
C SER A 36 -18.29 -22.54 -13.75
N SER A 37 -19.53 -23.01 -13.53
CA SER A 37 -19.82 -24.16 -12.65
C SER A 37 -19.21 -25.49 -13.14
N THR A 38 -18.51 -25.49 -14.28
CA THR A 38 -17.75 -26.63 -14.81
C THR A 38 -16.24 -26.54 -14.57
N ASP A 39 -15.75 -25.39 -14.11
CA ASP A 39 -14.31 -25.17 -13.80
C ASP A 39 -13.95 -25.59 -12.36
N SER A 40 -14.90 -26.12 -11.59
CA SER A 40 -14.72 -26.53 -10.19
C SER A 40 -13.75 -27.72 -10.05
N PRO A 41 -12.55 -27.55 -9.48
CA PRO A 41 -11.56 -28.62 -9.40
C PRO A 41 -11.87 -29.57 -8.23
N GLY A 42 -12.64 -30.62 -8.49
CA GLY A 42 -12.81 -31.77 -7.58
C GLY A 42 -13.55 -31.53 -6.26
N VAL A 43 -13.91 -30.29 -5.91
CA VAL A 43 -14.72 -29.97 -4.72
C VAL A 43 -16.17 -29.76 -5.13
N GLY A 44 -17.03 -30.74 -4.81
CA GLY A 44 -18.47 -30.64 -5.08
C GLY A 44 -19.19 -29.87 -3.98
N THR A 45 -19.50 -28.59 -4.23
CA THR A 45 -20.59 -27.84 -3.58
C THR A 45 -21.05 -26.69 -4.48
N ASP A 46 -22.30 -26.27 -4.34
CA ASP A 46 -22.92 -25.09 -4.98
C ASP A 46 -22.35 -23.73 -4.48
N LEU A 47 -21.07 -23.70 -4.09
CA LEU A 47 -20.43 -22.60 -3.37
C LEU A 47 -19.00 -22.43 -3.87
N TYR A 48 -18.89 -21.74 -4.99
CA TYR A 48 -17.65 -21.39 -5.68
C TYR A 48 -17.82 -19.97 -6.24
N PRO A 49 -16.77 -19.13 -6.29
CA PRO A 49 -16.89 -17.77 -6.82
C PRO A 49 -17.35 -17.76 -8.28
N THR A 50 -18.22 -16.81 -8.61
CA THR A 50 -18.75 -16.55 -9.96
C THR A 50 -17.79 -15.68 -10.78
N SER A 51 -17.10 -14.77 -10.10
CA SER A 51 -15.94 -14.05 -10.61
C SER A 51 -14.90 -13.90 -9.50
N PHE A 52 -13.64 -13.85 -9.89
CA PHE A 52 -12.55 -13.59 -8.96
C PHE A 52 -11.63 -12.53 -9.51
N LEU A 53 -10.78 -12.00 -8.62
CA LEU A 53 -9.76 -11.08 -9.03
C LEU A 53 -8.62 -10.88 -8.01
N ARG A 54 -7.36 -11.05 -8.45
CA ARG A 54 -6.17 -10.91 -7.57
C ARG A 54 -5.20 -9.80 -7.99
N THR A 55 -4.42 -9.23 -7.07
CA THR A 55 -3.18 -8.47 -7.39
C THR A 55 -2.00 -9.40 -7.70
N SER A 56 -0.88 -8.82 -8.13
CA SER A 56 0.43 -9.48 -8.15
C SER A 56 1.55 -8.41 -8.08
N TRP A 57 1.57 -7.62 -7.01
CA TRP A 57 2.40 -6.40 -6.90
C TRP A 57 3.92 -6.67 -6.99
N SER A 58 4.36 -7.86 -6.56
CA SER A 58 5.76 -8.32 -6.70
C SER A 58 6.20 -8.57 -8.14
N THR A 59 5.26 -8.65 -9.09
CA THR A 59 5.53 -8.84 -10.52
C THR A 59 5.28 -7.59 -11.36
N ASP A 60 4.89 -6.48 -10.72
CA ASP A 60 4.71 -5.20 -11.38
C ASP A 60 6.06 -4.47 -11.53
N PRO A 61 6.59 -4.29 -12.75
CA PRO A 61 7.91 -3.69 -12.96
C PRO A 61 7.99 -2.22 -12.54
N PHE A 62 6.85 -1.55 -12.39
CA PHE A 62 6.73 -0.15 -12.01
C PHE A 62 6.27 0.02 -10.54
N ALA A 63 6.44 -1.02 -9.72
CA ALA A 63 6.27 -0.97 -8.27
C ALA A 63 7.26 -1.89 -7.53
N ASN A 64 7.42 -3.14 -8.00
CA ASN A 64 8.20 -4.22 -7.39
C ASN A 64 7.84 -4.49 -5.92
N GLY A 65 6.55 -4.35 -5.58
CA GLY A 65 6.03 -4.48 -4.22
C GLY A 65 4.82 -3.57 -3.96
N SER A 66 4.33 -3.62 -2.72
CA SER A 66 3.21 -2.81 -2.22
C SER A 66 3.69 -1.46 -1.69
N TYR A 67 3.99 -1.30 -0.40
CA TYR A 67 4.45 -0.05 0.24
C TYR A 67 5.75 -0.27 1.04
N SER A 68 6.37 0.81 1.55
CA SER A 68 7.64 0.71 2.27
C SER A 68 7.48 0.29 3.73
N TYR A 69 8.46 -0.46 4.25
CA TYR A 69 8.62 -0.74 5.68
C TYR A 69 10.06 -0.48 6.13
N LEU A 70 10.25 -0.26 7.44
CA LEU A 70 11.56 -0.10 8.06
C LEU A 70 12.16 -1.48 8.42
N ALA A 71 13.28 -1.81 7.79
CA ALA A 71 14.08 -3.00 8.09
C ALA A 71 15.11 -2.70 9.20
N PRO A 72 15.58 -3.73 9.95
CA PRO A 72 16.63 -3.60 10.94
C PRO A 72 17.88 -2.94 10.35
N SER A 73 18.29 -1.79 10.89
CA SER A 73 19.42 -1.03 10.35
C SER A 73 20.08 -0.13 11.39
N ASN A 74 21.27 0.38 11.08
CA ASN A 74 22.01 1.32 11.92
C ASN A 74 21.58 2.79 11.76
N VAL A 75 20.64 3.07 10.85
CA VAL A 75 20.06 4.41 10.61
C VAL A 75 18.61 4.51 11.10
N GLY A 76 17.93 3.37 11.31
CA GLY A 76 16.66 3.33 12.01
C GLY A 76 15.60 4.25 11.40
N THR A 77 14.86 4.94 12.26
CA THR A 77 13.76 5.82 11.88
C THR A 77 14.22 7.08 11.11
N ASP A 78 15.49 7.48 11.20
CA ASP A 78 16.05 8.58 10.39
C ASP A 78 16.03 8.25 8.88
N ALA A 79 15.93 6.97 8.48
CA ALA A 79 16.00 6.54 7.09
C ALA A 79 14.99 7.25 6.16
N ARG A 80 13.80 7.62 6.65
CA ARG A 80 12.77 8.30 5.86
C ARG A 80 13.13 9.75 5.56
N ASP A 81 13.73 10.44 6.52
CA ASP A 81 14.26 11.79 6.33
C ASP A 81 15.53 11.76 5.48
N MET A 82 16.43 10.79 5.68
CA MET A 82 17.57 10.55 4.79
C MET A 82 17.14 10.29 3.34
N LEU A 83 16.05 9.53 3.11
CA LEU A 83 15.48 9.36 1.77
C LEU A 83 14.77 10.62 1.25
N ALA A 84 14.27 11.50 2.13
CA ALA A 84 13.64 12.76 1.77
C ALA A 84 14.61 13.84 1.25
N GLU A 85 15.87 13.88 1.73
CA GLU A 85 16.83 14.96 1.45
C GLU A 85 17.04 15.25 -0.06
N PRO A 86 17.09 16.51 -0.52
CA PRO A 86 17.46 16.81 -1.91
C PRO A 86 18.94 16.51 -2.22
N ILE A 87 19.21 16.07 -3.45
CA ILE A 87 20.57 16.02 -4.02
C ILE A 87 20.64 17.03 -5.18
N ASP A 88 21.33 18.15 -4.96
CA ASP A 88 21.48 19.27 -5.91
C ASP A 88 20.14 19.78 -6.48
N ARG A 89 19.70 19.22 -7.61
CA ARG A 89 18.47 19.57 -8.35
C ARG A 89 17.42 18.44 -8.35
N LEU A 90 17.71 17.33 -7.66
CA LEU A 90 16.80 16.21 -7.44
C LEU A 90 16.15 16.28 -6.06
N HIS A 91 14.84 16.15 -6.03
CA HIS A 91 14.02 16.17 -4.81
C HIS A 91 13.25 14.85 -4.71
N PHE A 92 13.00 14.34 -3.49
CA PHE A 92 12.46 12.98 -3.30
C PHE A 92 11.14 13.00 -2.51
N ALA A 93 10.09 12.42 -3.09
CA ALA A 93 8.74 12.36 -2.51
C ALA A 93 8.09 10.98 -2.68
N GLY A 94 7.18 10.61 -1.78
CA GLY A 94 6.57 9.29 -1.71
C GLY A 94 6.34 8.88 -0.26
N GLU A 95 5.53 7.86 -0.01
CA GLU A 95 5.27 7.37 1.36
C GLU A 95 6.55 6.92 2.09
N ALA A 96 7.56 6.46 1.35
CA ALA A 96 8.86 6.14 1.89
C ALA A 96 9.66 7.35 2.43
N THR A 97 9.27 8.58 2.09
CA THR A 97 9.92 9.84 2.54
C THR A 97 9.04 10.66 3.48
N SER A 98 8.12 9.98 4.18
CA SER A 98 7.25 10.55 5.21
C SER A 98 7.49 9.84 6.55
N PRO A 99 8.17 10.47 7.54
CA PRO A 99 8.34 9.89 8.87
C PRO A 99 7.02 9.87 9.67
N THR A 100 6.08 10.76 9.36
CA THR A 100 4.80 10.90 10.08
C THR A 100 3.66 10.09 9.47
N ALA A 101 3.76 9.67 8.22
CA ALA A 101 2.69 8.95 7.53
C ALA A 101 3.22 7.89 6.53
N PRO A 102 4.15 7.01 6.94
CA PRO A 102 4.73 5.98 6.08
C PRO A 102 3.66 5.02 5.55
N ALA A 103 3.94 4.34 4.43
CA ALA A 103 3.03 3.43 3.72
C ALA A 103 1.67 4.01 3.22
N THR A 104 1.26 5.22 3.63
CA THR A 104 -0.08 5.76 3.36
C THR A 104 -0.21 6.61 2.09
N THR A 105 -1.44 6.80 1.62
CA THR A 105 -1.79 7.74 0.55
C THR A 105 -1.59 9.20 0.94
N HIS A 106 -1.87 9.55 2.20
CA HIS A 106 -1.70 10.92 2.69
C HIS A 106 -0.22 11.28 2.90
N GLY A 107 0.61 10.39 3.45
CA GLY A 107 2.05 10.62 3.50
C GLY A 107 2.72 10.71 2.12
N ALA A 108 2.23 9.94 1.14
CA ALA A 108 2.62 10.14 -0.26
C ALA A 108 2.18 11.53 -0.77
N TRP A 109 0.94 11.94 -0.51
CA TRP A 109 0.43 13.26 -0.90
C TRP A 109 1.25 14.40 -0.29
N GLU A 110 1.44 14.40 1.04
CA GLU A 110 2.10 15.44 1.81
C GLU A 110 3.60 15.54 1.51
N SER A 111 4.30 14.42 1.32
CA SER A 111 5.70 14.43 0.86
C SER A 111 5.85 15.03 -0.54
N GLY A 112 4.84 14.88 -1.41
CA GLY A 112 4.76 15.58 -2.69
C GLY A 112 4.65 17.11 -2.52
N GLN A 113 3.81 17.56 -1.58
CA GLN A 113 3.69 18.99 -1.25
C GLN A 113 4.98 19.54 -0.62
N ARG A 114 5.68 18.75 0.22
CA ARG A 114 7.02 19.08 0.76
C ARG A 114 8.03 19.29 -0.37
N ALA A 115 8.17 18.34 -1.28
CA ALA A 115 9.13 18.44 -2.39
C ALA A 115 8.80 19.60 -3.35
N ALA A 116 7.52 19.94 -3.53
CA ALA A 116 7.12 21.16 -4.23
C ALA A 116 7.53 22.44 -3.47
N ALA A 117 7.36 22.47 -2.15
CA ALA A 117 7.73 23.61 -1.31
C ALA A 117 9.24 23.90 -1.32
N GLU A 118 10.08 22.86 -1.33
CA GLU A 118 11.55 22.97 -1.42
C GLU A 118 12.03 23.77 -2.64
N ILE A 119 11.29 23.70 -3.75
CA ILE A 119 11.62 24.40 -5.00
C ILE A 119 10.64 25.52 -5.35
N MET A 120 9.65 25.85 -4.51
CA MET A 120 8.56 26.77 -4.87
C MET A 120 9.07 28.15 -5.35
N GLU A 121 10.13 28.65 -4.72
CA GLU A 121 10.77 29.94 -5.01
C GLU A 121 11.90 29.83 -6.07
N THR A 122 12.17 28.64 -6.63
CA THR A 122 13.17 28.49 -7.71
C THR A 122 12.57 28.81 -9.06
N ALA A 123 13.35 29.50 -9.90
CA ALA A 123 12.97 29.77 -11.28
C ALA A 123 13.09 28.50 -12.15
N GLY A 124 12.36 28.49 -13.25
CA GLY A 124 12.51 27.47 -14.30
C GLY A 124 11.56 26.28 -14.18
N THR A 125 11.83 25.32 -15.04
CA THR A 125 11.02 24.15 -15.38
C THR A 125 11.25 22.98 -14.42
N VAL A 126 10.22 22.14 -14.22
CA VAL A 126 10.29 20.96 -13.36
C VAL A 126 9.80 19.71 -14.09
N ILE A 127 10.53 18.60 -13.98
CA ILE A 127 10.01 17.27 -14.35
C ILE A 127 9.64 16.50 -13.08
N VAL A 128 8.41 15.99 -13.01
CA VAL A 128 7.97 15.11 -11.93
C VAL A 128 7.93 13.68 -12.47
N ILE A 129 8.62 12.77 -11.78
CA ILE A 129 8.80 11.38 -12.20
C ILE A 129 7.86 10.50 -11.36
N GLY A 130 6.82 10.00 -12.01
CA GLY A 130 5.70 9.26 -11.43
C GLY A 130 4.45 10.14 -11.28
N ALA A 131 3.30 9.65 -11.72
CA ALA A 131 1.98 10.25 -11.57
C ALA A 131 1.16 9.55 -10.46
N GLY A 132 1.82 9.04 -9.41
CA GLY A 132 1.18 8.64 -8.16
C GLY A 132 0.83 9.86 -7.29
N PHE A 133 0.24 9.64 -6.10
CA PHE A 133 -0.21 10.76 -5.25
C PHE A 133 0.87 11.79 -4.91
N ALA A 134 2.11 11.36 -4.65
CA ALA A 134 3.24 12.26 -4.43
C ALA A 134 3.53 13.17 -5.64
N GLY A 135 3.65 12.57 -6.83
CA GLY A 135 3.91 13.33 -8.05
C GLY A 135 2.74 14.23 -8.44
N LEU A 136 1.50 13.76 -8.29
CA LEU A 136 0.30 14.55 -8.56
C LEU A 136 0.18 15.73 -7.58
N ALA A 137 0.47 15.54 -6.29
CA ALA A 137 0.49 16.62 -5.30
C ALA A 137 1.55 17.67 -5.65
N ALA A 138 2.79 17.23 -5.90
CA ALA A 138 3.88 18.12 -6.25
C ALA A 138 3.60 18.92 -7.53
N ALA A 139 3.18 18.23 -8.59
CA ALA A 139 2.89 18.86 -9.88
C ALA A 139 1.71 19.83 -9.78
N ARG A 140 0.66 19.49 -9.03
CA ARG A 140 -0.51 20.36 -8.83
C ARG A 140 -0.14 21.66 -8.13
N ASP A 141 0.65 21.59 -7.07
CA ASP A 141 0.95 22.77 -6.27
C ASP A 141 2.00 23.68 -6.97
N LEU A 142 2.96 23.11 -7.70
CA LEU A 142 3.88 23.85 -8.59
C LEU A 142 3.16 24.47 -9.81
N THR A 143 2.21 23.76 -10.42
CA THR A 143 1.41 24.32 -11.53
C THR A 143 0.54 25.48 -11.05
N ARG A 144 0.00 25.39 -9.83
CA ARG A 144 -0.80 26.46 -9.20
C ARG A 144 0.01 27.71 -8.85
N SER A 145 1.31 27.60 -8.57
CA SER A 145 2.21 28.76 -8.43
C SER A 145 2.67 29.34 -9.77
N GLY A 146 2.28 28.73 -10.89
CA GLY A 146 2.56 29.21 -12.25
C GLY A 146 3.87 28.70 -12.84
N ARG A 147 4.46 27.64 -12.27
CA ARG A 147 5.63 26.98 -12.86
C ARG A 147 5.25 26.11 -14.05
N GLU A 148 6.20 25.95 -14.98
CA GLU A 148 6.13 24.97 -16.06
C GLU A 148 6.54 23.60 -15.50
N VAL A 149 5.59 22.66 -15.51
CA VAL A 149 5.76 21.32 -14.95
C VAL A 149 5.35 20.27 -15.98
N ILE A 150 6.20 19.26 -16.15
CA ILE A 150 5.91 18.06 -16.94
C ILE A 150 5.93 16.85 -16.00
N VAL A 151 4.85 16.08 -15.96
CA VAL A 151 4.81 14.79 -15.25
C VAL A 151 5.06 13.67 -16.26
N VAL A 152 5.94 12.73 -15.94
CA VAL A 152 6.14 11.49 -16.72
C VAL A 152 5.75 10.28 -15.89
N ASP A 153 5.03 9.32 -16.48
CA ASP A 153 4.74 8.03 -15.85
C ASP A 153 4.94 6.88 -16.86
N ALA A 154 5.53 5.79 -16.37
CA ALA A 154 5.79 4.59 -17.15
C ALA A 154 4.49 3.86 -17.57
N ARG A 155 3.43 3.98 -16.75
CA ARG A 155 2.12 3.37 -16.98
C ARG A 155 1.31 4.15 -17.99
N ASP A 156 0.27 3.54 -18.53
CA ASP A 156 -0.69 4.18 -19.43
C ASP A 156 -1.82 4.93 -18.71
N ARG A 157 -1.60 5.27 -17.44
CA ARG A 157 -2.56 5.85 -16.50
C ARG A 157 -1.85 6.56 -15.35
N ALA A 158 -2.53 7.49 -14.70
CA ALA A 158 -2.09 8.05 -13.42
C ALA A 158 -2.38 7.10 -12.24
N GLY A 159 -2.02 7.54 -11.04
CA GLY A 159 -2.35 6.93 -9.74
C GLY A 159 -1.30 5.98 -9.17
N GLY A 160 -0.44 5.40 -10.02
CA GLY A 160 0.57 4.44 -9.59
C GLY A 160 -0.07 3.23 -8.89
N ARG A 161 0.18 3.06 -7.59
CA ARG A 161 -0.42 2.01 -6.75
C ARG A 161 -1.91 2.25 -6.44
N ALA A 162 -2.38 3.50 -6.46
CA ALA A 162 -3.80 3.86 -6.40
C ALA A 162 -4.44 3.64 -7.78
N HIS A 163 -5.30 2.63 -7.92
CA HIS A 163 -5.99 2.35 -9.17
C HIS A 163 -7.22 1.48 -8.96
N THR A 164 -8.36 1.95 -9.45
CA THR A 164 -9.67 1.30 -9.39
C THR A 164 -10.06 0.67 -10.74
N VAL A 165 -10.76 -0.47 -10.77
CA VAL A 165 -11.65 -0.81 -11.90
C VAL A 165 -13.06 -1.27 -11.48
N SER A 166 -13.77 -1.93 -12.41
CA SER A 166 -14.96 -2.74 -12.15
C SER A 166 -14.71 -4.27 -12.13
N LEU A 167 -15.03 -4.95 -11.02
CA LEU A 167 -15.29 -6.40 -10.98
C LEU A 167 -16.80 -6.62 -11.11
N ASN A 168 -17.29 -6.90 -12.32
CA ASN A 168 -18.73 -7.08 -12.61
C ASN A 168 -19.65 -5.96 -12.06
N GLY A 169 -19.17 -4.71 -12.01
CA GLY A 169 -19.89 -3.57 -11.42
C GLY A 169 -19.43 -3.18 -10.00
N ILE A 170 -18.65 -4.01 -9.31
CA ILE A 170 -18.04 -3.68 -8.01
C ILE A 170 -16.88 -2.70 -8.25
N PRO A 171 -16.83 -1.53 -7.57
CA PRO A 171 -15.74 -0.56 -7.65
C PRO A 171 -14.52 -0.95 -6.82
N ALA A 172 -13.31 -0.82 -7.39
CA ALA A 172 -12.31 -1.83 -7.15
C ALA A 172 -10.80 -1.40 -7.15
N ASP A 173 -10.19 -1.05 -6.00
CA ASP A 173 -8.79 -0.55 -5.85
C ASP A 173 -7.61 -1.53 -5.60
N LEU A 174 -6.64 -1.61 -6.54
CA LEU A 174 -5.44 -2.47 -6.47
C LEU A 174 -4.64 -2.38 -5.16
N GLY A 175 -4.48 -1.18 -4.64
CA GLY A 175 -3.57 -0.89 -3.53
C GLY A 175 -4.32 -0.23 -2.38
N PRO A 176 -4.18 1.09 -2.19
CA PRO A 176 -4.85 1.81 -1.12
C PRO A 176 -6.37 1.74 -1.30
N SER A 177 -7.08 1.94 -0.20
CA SER A 177 -8.49 1.54 -0.13
C SER A 177 -9.24 2.20 1.02
N TRP A 178 -8.58 2.24 2.17
CA TRP A 178 -8.96 3.05 3.31
C TRP A 178 -8.48 4.48 3.15
N ILE A 179 -9.14 5.39 3.85
CA ILE A 179 -8.52 6.58 4.45
C ILE A 179 -8.36 6.27 5.94
N HIS A 180 -7.15 5.92 6.37
CA HIS A 180 -6.84 5.68 7.78
C HIS A 180 -6.84 6.99 8.58
N GLY A 181 -7.70 7.07 9.59
CA GLY A 181 -8.06 8.29 10.32
C GLY A 181 -8.67 9.38 9.44
N VAL A 182 -9.96 9.67 9.59
CA VAL A 182 -10.66 10.71 8.80
C VAL A 182 -10.50 12.16 9.34
N GLU A 183 -10.12 12.35 10.60
CA GLU A 183 -9.93 13.69 11.20
C GLU A 183 -8.62 14.33 10.75
N GLY A 184 -8.73 15.41 9.95
CA GLY A 184 -7.58 16.18 9.46
C GLY A 184 -6.83 15.56 8.28
N ASN A 185 -7.29 14.41 7.78
CA ASN A 185 -6.64 13.71 6.68
C ASN A 185 -6.95 14.35 5.32
N PRO A 186 -5.94 14.75 4.52
CA PRO A 186 -6.15 15.42 3.25
C PRO A 186 -6.93 14.56 2.24
N MET A 187 -6.90 13.23 2.35
CA MET A 187 -7.66 12.36 1.46
C MET A 187 -9.18 12.54 1.61
N VAL A 188 -9.68 12.95 2.77
CA VAL A 188 -11.11 13.24 2.98
C VAL A 188 -11.53 14.48 2.19
N GLU A 189 -10.70 15.53 2.21
CA GLU A 189 -10.95 16.76 1.43
C GLU A 189 -10.88 16.49 -0.08
N LEU A 190 -9.94 15.65 -0.52
CA LEU A 190 -9.82 15.26 -1.92
C LEU A 190 -10.98 14.35 -2.36
N ALA A 191 -11.43 13.41 -1.52
CA ALA A 191 -12.61 12.58 -1.77
C ALA A 191 -13.87 13.44 -1.95
N ALA A 192 -14.11 14.37 -1.02
CA ALA A 192 -15.23 15.30 -1.10
C ALA A 192 -15.15 16.20 -2.35
N SER A 193 -13.95 16.68 -2.71
CA SER A 193 -13.72 17.50 -3.92
C SER A 193 -13.93 16.71 -5.21
N ALA A 194 -13.58 15.41 -5.20
CA ALA A 194 -13.78 14.48 -6.31
C ALA A 194 -15.22 13.96 -6.43
N GLY A 195 -16.10 14.22 -5.45
CA GLY A 195 -17.44 13.65 -5.39
C GLY A 195 -17.45 12.15 -5.09
N VAL A 196 -16.47 11.68 -4.32
CA VAL A 196 -16.34 10.31 -3.85
C VAL A 196 -16.99 10.20 -2.47
N GLU A 197 -17.84 9.19 -2.28
CA GLU A 197 -18.45 8.89 -0.98
C GLU A 197 -17.43 8.21 -0.06
N ILE A 198 -17.47 8.51 1.24
CA ILE A 198 -16.69 7.82 2.26
C ILE A 198 -17.62 6.98 3.15
N LEU A 199 -17.26 5.73 3.43
CA LEU A 199 -18.08 4.76 4.13
C LEU A 199 -17.31 4.22 5.36
N PRO A 200 -17.77 4.46 6.60
CA PRO A 200 -17.17 3.87 7.79
C PRO A 200 -17.29 2.33 7.77
N PHE A 201 -16.32 1.66 8.37
CA PHE A 201 -16.36 0.22 8.78
C PHE A 201 -16.01 0.13 10.21
N ASP A 202 -16.35 -0.98 10.84
CA ASP A 202 -15.94 -1.29 12.20
C ASP A 202 -14.99 -2.51 12.31
N TYR A 203 -13.71 -2.30 12.72
CA TYR A 203 -12.75 -3.39 13.00
C TYR A 203 -13.27 -4.25 14.18
N ASP A 204 -14.00 -3.64 15.12
CA ASP A 204 -14.63 -4.35 16.23
C ASP A 204 -15.86 -5.16 15.78
N ASN A 205 -16.45 -4.86 14.61
CA ASN A 205 -17.57 -5.61 14.03
C ASN A 205 -17.08 -6.83 13.24
N GLN A 206 -16.30 -7.66 13.94
CA GLN A 206 -15.65 -8.85 13.40
C GLN A 206 -16.27 -10.15 13.91
N VAL A 207 -16.23 -11.19 13.08
CA VAL A 207 -16.49 -12.59 13.48
C VAL A 207 -15.23 -13.44 13.33
N GLY A 208 -15.01 -14.38 14.25
CA GLY A 208 -13.75 -15.13 14.36
C GLY A 208 -12.69 -14.41 15.19
N GLY A 209 -11.42 -14.77 15.00
CA GLY A 209 -10.28 -14.19 15.74
C GLY A 209 -10.01 -14.85 17.10
N SER A 210 -9.03 -14.31 17.84
CA SER A 210 -8.62 -14.85 19.15
C SER A 210 -8.14 -13.71 20.08
N PRO A 211 -9.00 -13.22 21.00
CA PRO A 211 -8.66 -12.13 21.92
C PRO A 211 -7.47 -12.42 22.84
N SER A 212 -7.17 -13.70 23.11
CA SER A 212 -5.97 -14.10 23.84
C SER A 212 -4.68 -13.98 23.02
N ALA A 213 -4.76 -14.05 21.68
CA ALA A 213 -3.64 -13.81 20.81
C ALA A 213 -3.42 -12.30 20.59
N GLU A 214 -4.50 -11.52 20.46
CA GLU A 214 -4.46 -10.04 20.43
C GLU A 214 -3.71 -9.49 21.65
N ALA A 215 -4.14 -9.85 22.87
CA ALA A 215 -3.46 -9.42 24.10
C ALA A 215 -2.00 -9.94 24.24
N PHE A 216 -1.66 -11.05 23.57
CA PHE A 216 -0.28 -11.51 23.48
C PHE A 216 0.55 -10.61 22.55
N LEU A 217 0.00 -10.23 21.39
CA LEU A 217 0.69 -9.37 20.45
C LEU A 217 0.91 -7.97 21.04
N ASP A 218 -0.07 -7.41 21.75
CA ASP A 218 0.09 -6.15 22.50
C ASP A 218 1.31 -6.20 23.42
N THR A 219 1.47 -7.31 24.16
CA THR A 219 2.62 -7.52 25.06
C THR A 219 3.94 -7.59 24.28
N VAL A 220 3.98 -8.29 23.15
CA VAL A 220 5.18 -8.37 22.28
C VAL A 220 5.57 -7.01 21.73
N LEU A 221 4.59 -6.21 21.29
CA LEU A 221 4.83 -4.88 20.74
C LEU A 221 5.28 -3.89 21.82
N GLU A 222 4.70 -3.94 23.03
CA GLU A 222 5.18 -3.17 24.20
C GLU A 222 6.62 -3.54 24.57
N GLU A 223 6.99 -4.82 24.54
CA GLU A 223 8.35 -5.28 24.82
C GLU A 223 9.33 -4.82 23.72
N ALA A 224 8.98 -4.97 22.45
CA ALA A 224 9.78 -4.54 21.30
C ALA A 224 10.06 -3.02 21.29
N ALA A 225 9.02 -2.20 21.50
CA ALA A 225 9.12 -0.74 21.65
C ALA A 225 9.99 -0.30 22.83
N SER A 226 10.17 -1.17 23.83
CA SER A 226 10.99 -0.90 25.03
C SER A 226 12.44 -1.38 24.94
N ALA A 227 12.81 -2.08 23.85
CA ALA A 227 14.11 -2.71 23.73
C ALA A 227 15.24 -1.70 23.45
N ASP A 228 16.37 -1.88 24.14
CA ASP A 228 17.63 -1.28 23.72
C ASP A 228 17.96 -1.77 22.29
N ASP A 229 18.34 -0.85 21.40
CA ASP A 229 18.69 -1.13 19.99
C ASP A 229 17.54 -1.70 19.14
N ALA A 230 16.29 -1.34 19.44
CA ALA A 230 15.10 -1.77 18.70
C ALA A 230 15.19 -1.50 17.17
N GLU A 231 15.74 -0.34 16.78
CA GLU A 231 15.89 0.02 15.37
C GLU A 231 16.79 -0.97 14.59
N GLY A 232 17.85 -1.46 15.23
CA GLY A 232 18.83 -2.38 14.66
C GLY A 232 18.44 -3.87 14.69
N ARG A 233 17.29 -4.22 15.27
CA ARG A 233 16.89 -5.61 15.54
C ARG A 233 15.57 -6.00 14.87
N PRO A 234 15.41 -7.26 14.41
CA PRO A 234 14.16 -7.73 13.82
C PRO A 234 13.09 -7.94 14.89
N LEU A 235 11.83 -7.65 14.59
CA LEU A 235 10.69 -7.85 15.50
C LEU A 235 10.57 -9.31 15.98
N SER A 236 11.06 -10.28 15.19
CA SER A 236 11.15 -11.68 15.59
C SER A 236 11.95 -11.93 16.87
N ASP A 237 12.88 -11.04 17.24
CA ASP A 237 13.64 -11.14 18.49
C ASP A 237 12.80 -10.93 19.76
N ALA A 238 11.57 -10.38 19.65
CA ALA A 238 10.60 -10.26 20.75
C ALA A 238 9.61 -11.45 20.80
N LEU A 239 9.65 -12.34 19.81
CA LEU A 239 8.74 -13.49 19.74
C LEU A 239 9.33 -14.70 20.49
N PRO A 240 8.49 -15.53 21.13
CA PRO A 240 8.92 -16.82 21.66
C PRO A 240 9.28 -17.80 20.52
N ASP A 241 10.22 -18.71 20.80
CA ASP A 241 10.68 -19.74 19.84
C ASP A 241 9.54 -20.62 19.27
N GLU A 242 8.48 -20.85 20.05
CA GLU A 242 7.30 -21.63 19.67
C GLU A 242 6.04 -20.77 19.83
N LEU A 243 5.32 -20.56 18.72
CA LEU A 243 4.05 -19.82 18.65
C LEU A 243 2.88 -20.79 18.46
N THR A 244 1.77 -20.56 19.17
CA THR A 244 0.52 -21.29 18.91
C THR A 244 -0.09 -20.90 17.57
N VAL A 245 -1.06 -21.69 17.09
CA VAL A 245 -1.83 -21.40 15.87
C VAL A 245 -2.46 -20.00 15.91
N ASP A 246 -3.12 -19.64 17.01
CA ASP A 246 -3.73 -18.33 17.21
C ASP A 246 -2.67 -17.19 17.23
N GLN A 247 -1.51 -17.42 17.83
CA GLN A 247 -0.41 -16.43 17.85
C GLN A 247 0.19 -16.23 16.46
N GLN A 248 0.32 -17.29 15.66
CA GLN A 248 0.75 -17.17 14.26
C GLN A 248 -0.31 -16.44 13.42
N TRP A 249 -1.61 -16.67 13.67
CA TRP A 249 -2.70 -15.93 13.04
C TRP A 249 -2.64 -14.42 13.35
N VAL A 250 -2.53 -14.03 14.62
CA VAL A 250 -2.60 -12.61 14.99
C VAL A 250 -1.40 -11.82 14.44
N ILE A 251 -0.21 -12.43 14.41
CA ILE A 251 1.00 -11.87 13.79
C ILE A 251 0.81 -11.72 12.29
N ALA A 252 0.24 -12.74 11.62
CA ALA A 252 0.01 -12.67 10.18
C ALA A 252 -0.98 -11.57 9.77
N VAL A 253 -1.99 -11.28 10.60
CA VAL A 253 -2.94 -10.18 10.37
C VAL A 253 -2.32 -8.83 10.71
N ASN A 254 -1.90 -8.63 11.97
CA ASN A 254 -1.57 -7.32 12.52
C ASN A 254 -0.09 -6.91 12.39
N VAL A 255 0.77 -7.80 11.89
CA VAL A 255 2.18 -7.49 11.58
C VAL A 255 2.45 -7.74 10.10
N SER A 256 2.36 -8.99 9.63
CA SER A 256 2.65 -9.27 8.22
C SER A 256 1.65 -8.57 7.30
N GLY A 257 0.37 -8.55 7.65
CA GLY A 257 -0.69 -7.86 6.91
C GLY A 257 -0.48 -6.35 6.85
N GLU A 258 -0.18 -5.71 7.98
CA GLU A 258 -0.02 -4.25 8.04
C GLU A 258 1.27 -3.77 7.37
N PHE A 259 2.42 -4.39 7.63
CA PHE A 259 3.72 -3.94 7.08
C PHE A 259 4.07 -4.56 5.73
N GLY A 260 3.32 -5.58 5.27
CA GLY A 260 3.66 -6.37 4.09
C GLY A 260 4.95 -7.19 4.25
N ALA A 261 5.45 -7.36 5.48
CA ALA A 261 6.76 -7.91 5.80
C ALA A 261 6.69 -8.79 7.05
N ASP A 262 7.44 -9.89 7.07
CA ASP A 262 7.41 -10.81 8.21
C ASP A 262 8.25 -10.27 9.39
N PRO A 263 7.99 -10.69 10.65
CA PRO A 263 8.74 -10.21 11.82
C PRO A 263 10.27 -10.37 11.74
N THR A 264 10.77 -11.29 10.91
CA THR A 264 12.22 -11.49 10.65
C THR A 264 12.82 -10.44 9.71
N GLU A 265 11.98 -9.70 8.98
CA GLU A 265 12.36 -8.68 8.01
C GLU A 265 12.14 -7.26 8.56
N LEU A 266 11.17 -7.10 9.46
CA LEU A 266 10.69 -5.83 10.03
C LEU A 266 11.50 -5.42 11.28
N SER A 267 11.87 -4.15 11.42
CA SER A 267 12.51 -3.61 12.64
C SER A 267 11.57 -3.66 13.85
N MET A 268 12.10 -3.88 15.06
CA MET A 268 11.33 -3.75 16.32
C MET A 268 10.77 -2.34 16.50
N ALA A 269 11.40 -1.32 15.91
CA ALA A 269 10.94 0.07 15.96
C ALA A 269 9.89 0.42 14.88
N ALA A 270 9.66 -0.44 13.88
CA ALA A 270 8.73 -0.14 12.78
C ALA A 270 7.26 0.08 13.25
N PRO A 271 6.73 -0.64 14.26
CA PRO A 271 5.41 -0.34 14.84
C PRO A 271 5.30 1.02 15.56
N ASP A 272 6.44 1.65 15.87
CA ASP A 272 6.49 3.00 16.46
C ASP A 272 6.61 4.12 15.41
N GLU A 273 6.84 3.80 14.13
CA GLU A 273 6.87 4.79 13.05
C GLU A 273 5.50 5.45 12.79
N GLY A 274 5.51 6.67 12.26
CA GLY A 274 4.31 7.37 11.83
C GLY A 274 3.58 8.13 12.94
N SER A 275 2.37 8.56 12.62
CA SER A 275 1.49 9.34 13.48
C SER A 275 0.03 9.01 13.14
N GLU A 276 -0.73 8.56 14.13
CA GLU A 276 -2.13 8.20 13.95
C GLU A 276 -3.02 9.43 13.75
N LEU A 277 -3.83 9.41 12.69
CA LEU A 277 -4.96 10.31 12.50
C LEU A 277 -6.21 9.69 13.16
N ARG A 278 -7.12 10.55 13.62
CA ARG A 278 -8.27 10.14 14.45
C ARG A 278 -9.56 10.02 13.65
N GLY A 279 -10.64 9.63 14.31
CA GLY A 279 -11.99 9.59 13.74
C GLY A 279 -12.41 8.22 13.17
N GLY A 280 -11.55 7.21 13.29
CA GLY A 280 -11.70 5.94 12.57
C GLY A 280 -11.38 6.11 11.08
N ASP A 281 -11.41 5.01 10.35
CA ASP A 281 -11.10 4.97 8.93
C ASP A 281 -12.38 4.76 8.10
N ALA A 282 -12.28 5.14 6.83
CA ALA A 282 -13.35 4.96 5.88
C ALA A 282 -12.86 4.25 4.62
N LEU A 283 -13.66 3.31 4.14
CA LEU A 283 -13.70 2.97 2.72
C LEU A 283 -14.08 4.22 1.91
N LEU A 284 -13.92 4.16 0.59
CA LEU A 284 -14.65 5.06 -0.31
C LEU A 284 -15.69 4.31 -1.15
N ASN A 285 -16.42 5.03 -2.00
CA ASN A 285 -17.16 4.49 -3.14
C ASN A 285 -17.23 5.62 -4.20
N PRO A 286 -16.75 5.46 -5.45
CA PRO A 286 -16.45 4.23 -6.17
C PRO A 286 -14.96 4.01 -6.52
N GLY A 287 -14.00 4.64 -5.83
CA GLY A 287 -12.60 4.23 -5.90
C GLY A 287 -11.59 5.34 -5.63
N TYR A 288 -10.37 4.96 -5.25
CA TYR A 288 -9.24 5.89 -5.22
C TYR A 288 -8.92 6.50 -6.61
N SER A 289 -9.21 5.81 -7.74
CA SER A 289 -9.02 6.38 -9.08
C SER A 289 -9.86 7.63 -9.33
N GLN A 290 -11.06 7.75 -8.77
CA GLN A 290 -11.85 8.98 -8.96
C GLN A 290 -11.17 10.18 -8.27
N ILE A 291 -10.46 9.96 -7.16
CA ILE A 291 -9.61 10.98 -6.54
C ILE A 291 -8.41 11.30 -7.43
N VAL A 292 -7.72 10.28 -7.95
CA VAL A 292 -6.59 10.43 -8.90
C VAL A 292 -7.00 11.24 -10.13
N ASP A 293 -8.11 10.86 -10.78
CA ASP A 293 -8.65 11.51 -11.96
C ASP A 293 -9.07 12.96 -11.69
N HIS A 294 -9.51 13.27 -10.46
CA HIS A 294 -9.82 14.63 -10.03
C HIS A 294 -8.55 15.48 -9.84
N VAL A 295 -7.53 14.98 -9.14
CA VAL A 295 -6.31 15.77 -8.87
C VAL A 295 -5.38 15.89 -10.08
N ALA A 296 -5.51 14.99 -11.07
CA ALA A 296 -4.76 15.03 -12.32
C ALA A 296 -5.27 16.10 -13.32
N GLN A 297 -6.43 16.71 -13.09
CA GLN A 297 -7.06 17.63 -14.05
C GLN A 297 -6.20 18.88 -14.30
N GLY A 298 -5.83 19.09 -15.56
CA GLY A 298 -5.09 20.28 -16.01
C GLY A 298 -3.57 20.19 -15.89
N LEU A 299 -3.00 19.04 -15.53
CA LEU A 299 -1.56 18.79 -15.51
C LEU A 299 -1.06 18.25 -16.87
N ASP A 300 0.16 18.60 -17.30
CA ASP A 300 0.83 17.93 -18.43
C ASP A 300 1.38 16.58 -17.96
N ILE A 301 0.59 15.51 -18.15
CA ILE A 301 0.97 14.14 -17.78
C ILE A 301 1.25 13.31 -19.03
N ARG A 302 2.49 12.86 -19.16
CA ARG A 302 3.00 12.04 -20.26
C ARG A 302 3.09 10.58 -19.80
N LEU A 303 2.02 9.87 -20.12
CA LEU A 303 1.85 8.45 -19.85
C LEU A 303 2.61 7.60 -20.88
N ARG A 304 2.93 6.35 -20.53
CA ARG A 304 3.77 5.43 -21.32
C ARG A 304 5.17 5.99 -21.59
N TRP A 305 5.69 6.79 -20.66
CA TRP A 305 7.00 7.41 -20.74
C TRP A 305 7.88 6.77 -19.66
N ILE A 306 8.51 5.64 -20.01
CA ILE A 306 9.27 4.82 -19.07
C ILE A 306 10.65 5.43 -18.88
N VAL A 307 10.90 6.07 -17.74
CA VAL A 307 12.24 6.61 -17.40
C VAL A 307 13.27 5.46 -17.36
N SER A 308 14.43 5.66 -17.96
CA SER A 308 15.58 4.74 -17.91
C SER A 308 16.83 5.39 -17.29
N ASN A 309 16.99 6.71 -17.43
CA ASN A 309 18.11 7.46 -16.85
C ASN A 309 17.66 8.85 -16.35
N ILE A 310 18.26 9.30 -15.24
CA ILE A 310 18.16 10.65 -14.70
C ILE A 310 19.59 11.19 -14.53
N ALA A 311 20.02 12.05 -15.44
CA ALA A 311 21.30 12.74 -15.37
C ALA A 311 21.11 14.15 -14.80
N TYR A 312 22.02 14.59 -13.92
CA TYR A 312 21.90 15.89 -13.25
C TYR A 312 23.28 16.48 -12.94
N ASP A 313 23.36 17.81 -12.97
CA ASP A 313 24.56 18.60 -12.65
C ASP A 313 24.16 19.99 -12.09
N GLU A 314 25.11 20.90 -11.91
CA GLU A 314 24.82 22.24 -11.40
C GLU A 314 23.94 23.09 -12.35
N THR A 315 23.77 22.67 -13.62
CA THR A 315 23.05 23.40 -14.67
C THR A 315 21.60 22.96 -14.86
N GLY A 316 21.28 21.69 -14.60
CA GLY A 316 19.93 21.16 -14.77
C GLY A 316 19.80 19.65 -14.59
N VAL A 317 18.67 19.12 -15.03
CA VAL A 317 18.35 17.68 -15.08
C VAL A 317 17.97 17.27 -16.50
N VAL A 318 18.45 16.11 -16.93
CA VAL A 318 18.05 15.42 -18.16
C VAL A 318 17.43 14.10 -17.76
N VAL A 319 16.16 13.90 -18.11
CA VAL A 319 15.46 12.63 -17.91
C VAL A 319 15.37 11.96 -19.27
N THR A 320 15.79 10.70 -19.36
CA THR A 320 15.79 9.90 -20.59
C THR A 320 14.88 8.70 -20.43
N SER A 321 14.13 8.39 -21.48
CA SER A 321 13.21 7.23 -21.54
C SER A 321 13.88 5.95 -22.04
N ASP A 322 13.19 4.82 -21.98
CA ASP A 322 13.64 3.52 -22.49
C ASP A 322 13.81 3.50 -24.02
N ASP A 323 13.01 4.29 -24.76
CA ASP A 323 13.13 4.48 -26.21
C ASP A 323 14.11 5.60 -26.62
N GLY A 324 14.73 6.28 -25.65
CA GLY A 324 15.79 7.26 -25.86
C GLY A 324 15.32 8.70 -26.13
N GLN A 325 14.05 9.04 -25.89
CA GLN A 325 13.63 10.45 -25.83
C GLN A 325 14.17 11.13 -24.57
N GLU A 326 14.61 12.38 -24.69
CA GLU A 326 15.07 13.22 -23.58
C GLU A 326 14.06 14.33 -23.24
N LEU A 327 13.90 14.60 -21.96
CA LEU A 327 13.30 15.82 -21.41
C LEU A 327 14.34 16.53 -20.54
N ARG A 328 14.32 17.86 -20.54
CA ARG A 328 15.28 18.70 -19.81
C ARG A 328 14.53 19.67 -18.91
N ALA A 329 15.00 19.83 -17.69
CA ALA A 329 14.42 20.74 -16.71
C ALA A 329 15.47 21.36 -15.79
N ASP A 330 15.07 22.39 -15.04
CA ASP A 330 15.90 23.02 -14.02
C ASP A 330 15.92 22.20 -12.72
N HIS A 331 14.84 21.48 -12.40
CA HIS A 331 14.76 20.55 -11.26
C HIS A 331 13.98 19.29 -11.65
N ALA A 332 14.15 18.21 -10.89
CA ALA A 332 13.26 17.06 -10.95
C ALA A 332 12.80 16.58 -9.57
N ILE A 333 11.55 16.12 -9.49
CA ILE A 333 10.99 15.47 -8.31
C ILE A 333 10.84 13.97 -8.62
N VAL A 334 11.61 13.16 -7.93
CA VAL A 334 11.62 11.69 -8.03
C VAL A 334 10.56 11.13 -7.09
N THR A 335 9.55 10.45 -7.65
CA THR A 335 8.48 9.78 -6.87
C THR A 335 8.39 8.28 -7.15
N LEU A 336 9.53 7.70 -7.54
CA LEU A 336 9.67 6.26 -7.80
C LEU A 336 9.47 5.46 -6.50
N PRO A 337 8.70 4.35 -6.51
CA PRO A 337 8.62 3.44 -5.38
C PRO A 337 9.99 2.88 -4.98
N VAL A 338 10.18 2.60 -3.69
CA VAL A 338 11.40 1.96 -3.14
C VAL A 338 11.78 0.69 -3.90
N GLY A 339 10.82 -0.17 -4.25
CA GLY A 339 11.07 -1.37 -5.05
C GLY A 339 11.61 -1.08 -6.47
N VAL A 340 11.26 0.05 -7.08
CA VAL A 340 11.78 0.48 -8.39
C VAL A 340 13.21 1.03 -8.28
N LEU A 341 13.52 1.73 -7.19
CA LEU A 341 14.87 2.19 -6.86
C LEU A 341 15.81 1.00 -6.61
N HIS A 342 15.39 0.04 -5.78
CA HIS A 342 16.11 -1.22 -5.53
C HIS A 342 16.32 -2.08 -6.78
N ALA A 343 15.33 -2.11 -7.69
CA ALA A 343 15.46 -2.85 -8.95
C ALA A 343 16.53 -2.27 -9.90
N GLY A 344 17.03 -1.05 -9.67
CA GLY A 344 18.04 -0.40 -10.52
C GLY A 344 17.57 -0.12 -11.96
N SER A 345 16.25 -0.19 -12.20
CA SER A 345 15.64 0.01 -13.53
C SER A 345 15.77 1.44 -14.06
N VAL A 346 16.00 2.40 -13.16
CA VAL A 346 16.32 3.80 -13.47
C VAL A 346 17.74 4.08 -12.99
N THR A 347 18.62 4.48 -13.90
CA THR A 347 20.02 4.83 -13.58
C THR A 347 20.15 6.32 -13.26
N PHE A 348 20.80 6.66 -12.14
CA PHE A 348 21.17 8.04 -11.80
C PHE A 348 22.57 8.37 -12.31
N SER A 349 22.80 9.62 -12.76
CA SER A 349 24.09 10.07 -13.28
C SER A 349 24.39 11.53 -12.86
N PRO A 350 25.21 11.77 -11.81
CA PRO A 350 25.97 10.80 -11.02
C PRO A 350 25.09 9.82 -10.22
N PRO A 351 25.63 8.70 -9.72
CA PRO A 351 24.91 7.81 -8.83
C PRO A 351 24.41 8.54 -7.57
N LEU A 352 23.36 8.01 -6.96
CA LEU A 352 22.90 8.45 -5.64
C LEU A 352 24.03 8.30 -4.60
N ASP A 353 24.01 9.16 -3.59
CA ASP A 353 25.06 9.24 -2.58
C ASP A 353 24.93 8.17 -1.46
N GLU A 354 25.85 8.23 -0.51
CA GLU A 354 25.89 7.31 0.63
C GLU A 354 24.64 7.47 1.53
N THR A 355 24.14 8.69 1.73
CA THR A 355 22.91 8.96 2.50
C THR A 355 21.70 8.24 1.88
N LYS A 356 21.51 8.36 0.57
CA LYS A 356 20.42 7.64 -0.14
C LYS A 356 20.62 6.13 -0.12
N THR A 357 21.86 5.67 -0.25
CA THR A 357 22.16 4.23 -0.24
C THR A 357 21.82 3.62 1.12
N GLN A 358 22.28 4.24 2.22
CA GLN A 358 21.96 3.79 3.58
C GLN A 358 20.45 3.86 3.88
N ALA A 359 19.77 4.91 3.41
CA ALA A 359 18.32 5.06 3.55
C ALA A 359 17.54 3.95 2.79
N LEU A 360 18.00 3.57 1.59
CA LEU A 360 17.41 2.48 0.82
C LEU A 360 17.74 1.10 1.41
N ASP A 361 18.92 0.89 2.00
CA ASP A 361 19.23 -0.34 2.73
C ASP A 361 18.24 -0.55 3.90
N ALA A 362 17.91 0.52 4.63
CA ALA A 362 16.95 0.51 5.73
C ALA A 362 15.47 0.47 5.29
N LEU A 363 15.12 1.07 4.15
CA LEU A 363 13.75 1.11 3.63
C LEU A 363 13.54 0.06 2.55
N GLN A 364 12.77 -0.96 2.87
CA GLN A 364 12.49 -2.09 2.00
C GLN A 364 11.04 -2.05 1.50
N SER A 365 10.76 -2.77 0.40
CA SER A 365 9.40 -2.84 -0.15
C SER A 365 8.66 -4.07 0.39
N GLY A 366 7.61 -3.84 1.17
CA GLY A 366 6.70 -4.88 1.63
C GLY A 366 5.83 -5.38 0.49
N LEU A 367 5.15 -6.51 0.71
CA LEU A 367 4.19 -7.09 -0.20
C LEU A 367 2.90 -7.47 0.53
N LEU A 368 1.83 -6.70 0.28
CA LEU A 368 0.45 -7.06 0.53
C LEU A 368 -0.26 -7.28 -0.82
N ASP A 369 -0.79 -8.48 -1.04
CA ASP A 369 -1.59 -8.83 -2.20
C ASP A 369 -3.04 -9.17 -1.78
N LYS A 370 -4.01 -8.83 -2.64
CA LYS A 370 -5.45 -8.98 -2.40
C LYS A 370 -6.07 -10.03 -3.34
N LEU A 371 -7.15 -10.66 -2.89
CA LEU A 371 -8.01 -11.55 -3.67
C LEU A 371 -9.49 -11.21 -3.43
N TRP A 372 -10.19 -10.87 -4.50
CA TRP A 372 -11.63 -10.64 -4.54
C TRP A 372 -12.35 -11.85 -5.06
N LEU A 373 -13.45 -12.22 -4.41
CA LEU A 373 -14.30 -13.35 -4.75
C LEU A 373 -15.76 -12.87 -4.74
N GLU A 374 -16.37 -12.75 -5.91
CA GLU A 374 -17.83 -12.53 -6.06
C GLU A 374 -18.54 -13.90 -6.07
N PHE A 375 -19.72 -13.98 -5.47
CA PHE A 375 -20.54 -15.19 -5.40
C PHE A 375 -21.95 -14.92 -5.95
N ASP A 376 -22.79 -15.95 -6.10
CA ASP A 376 -24.20 -15.78 -6.47
C ASP A 376 -25.06 -15.28 -5.28
N GLU A 377 -24.72 -15.68 -4.06
CA GLU A 377 -25.46 -15.34 -2.83
C GLU A 377 -24.52 -15.15 -1.62
N VAL A 378 -25.04 -14.50 -0.58
CA VAL A 378 -24.35 -14.34 0.71
C VAL A 378 -24.66 -15.54 1.60
N PHE A 379 -23.62 -16.27 2.03
CA PHE A 379 -23.72 -17.43 2.91
C PHE A 379 -22.93 -17.28 4.23
N TRP A 380 -22.26 -16.14 4.39
CA TRP A 380 -21.50 -15.75 5.58
C TRP A 380 -22.32 -14.80 6.46
N ASP A 381 -21.66 -14.19 7.45
CA ASP A 381 -22.29 -13.17 8.28
C ASP A 381 -22.42 -11.84 7.54
N GLU A 382 -23.62 -11.54 7.04
CA GLU A 382 -23.94 -10.29 6.33
C GLU A 382 -23.88 -9.03 7.22
N ASP A 383 -24.00 -9.20 8.53
CA ASP A 383 -23.93 -8.10 9.51
C ASP A 383 -22.49 -7.82 9.99
N ALA A 384 -21.54 -8.72 9.78
CA ALA A 384 -20.12 -8.49 10.07
C ALA A 384 -19.45 -7.59 9.01
N ASP A 385 -18.45 -6.82 9.41
CA ASP A 385 -17.59 -6.05 8.51
C ASP A 385 -16.31 -6.84 8.17
N VAL A 386 -15.81 -7.59 9.17
CA VAL A 386 -14.64 -8.48 9.08
C VAL A 386 -15.03 -9.93 9.35
N ILE A 387 -14.42 -10.85 8.61
CA ILE A 387 -14.48 -12.29 8.86
C ILE A 387 -13.05 -12.82 9.00
N ASN A 388 -12.66 -13.16 10.22
CA ASN A 388 -11.34 -13.75 10.50
C ASN A 388 -11.40 -15.27 10.41
N TRP A 389 -10.32 -15.86 9.90
CA TRP A 389 -10.16 -17.31 9.83
C TRP A 389 -8.81 -17.76 10.38
N ILE A 390 -8.84 -18.78 11.24
CA ILE A 390 -7.66 -19.40 11.82
C ILE A 390 -7.49 -20.78 11.15
N ASP A 391 -6.68 -20.86 10.10
CA ASP A 391 -6.30 -22.12 9.44
C ASP A 391 -5.43 -22.95 10.41
N PRO A 392 -5.87 -24.13 10.89
CA PRO A 392 -5.11 -24.94 11.84
C PRO A 392 -3.91 -25.66 11.22
N GLU A 393 -3.83 -25.72 9.89
CA GLU A 393 -2.71 -26.33 9.15
C GLU A 393 -1.74 -25.27 8.61
N HIS A 394 -2.24 -24.08 8.25
CA HIS A 394 -1.45 -23.00 7.64
C HIS A 394 -1.79 -21.62 8.24
N PRO A 395 -1.49 -21.37 9.53
CA PRO A 395 -1.88 -20.14 10.20
C PRO A 395 -1.41 -18.89 9.44
N GLY A 396 -2.28 -17.89 9.32
CA GLY A 396 -2.00 -16.67 8.56
C GLY A 396 -2.42 -16.70 7.09
N ASN A 397 -2.60 -17.87 6.47
CA ASN A 397 -3.14 -17.94 5.11
C ASN A 397 -4.61 -17.54 5.11
N TRP A 398 -4.97 -16.49 4.34
CA TRP A 398 -6.35 -16.01 4.23
C TRP A 398 -6.99 -15.71 5.60
N ALA A 399 -6.21 -15.12 6.50
CA ALA A 399 -6.53 -14.97 7.90
C ALA A 399 -7.55 -13.87 8.23
N PHE A 400 -7.68 -12.89 7.34
CA PHE A 400 -8.51 -11.70 7.45
C PHE A 400 -9.28 -11.51 6.14
N TRP A 401 -10.59 -11.30 6.25
CA TRP A 401 -11.48 -11.05 5.13
C TRP A 401 -12.41 -9.87 5.41
N VAL A 402 -12.68 -9.09 4.36
CA VAL A 402 -13.59 -7.94 4.41
C VAL A 402 -14.88 -8.27 3.67
N ASN A 403 -16.01 -8.01 4.33
CA ASN A 403 -17.35 -8.24 3.79
C ASN A 403 -17.80 -7.06 2.93
N GLY A 404 -17.85 -7.23 1.61
CA GLY A 404 -18.24 -6.17 0.68
C GLY A 404 -19.74 -5.87 0.61
N VAL A 405 -20.61 -6.61 1.33
CA VAL A 405 -22.07 -6.52 1.21
C VAL A 405 -22.59 -5.12 1.50
N LYS A 406 -22.21 -4.49 2.62
CA LYS A 406 -22.76 -3.17 3.01
C LYS A 406 -22.20 -2.00 2.18
N PHE A 407 -21.16 -2.24 1.38
CA PHE A 407 -20.33 -1.19 0.74
C PHE A 407 -20.48 -1.17 -0.77
N PHE A 408 -20.57 -2.36 -1.36
CA PHE A 408 -20.77 -2.56 -2.80
C PHE A 408 -22.16 -3.10 -3.12
N GLY A 409 -22.99 -3.38 -2.11
CA GLY A 409 -24.35 -3.91 -2.28
C GLY A 409 -24.38 -5.31 -2.88
N LYS A 410 -23.30 -6.09 -2.73
CA LYS A 410 -23.04 -7.31 -3.49
C LYS A 410 -22.40 -8.43 -2.64
N PRO A 411 -22.66 -9.71 -2.97
CA PRO A 411 -22.02 -10.87 -2.35
C PRO A 411 -20.56 -10.98 -2.79
N VAL A 412 -19.70 -10.16 -2.21
CA VAL A 412 -18.26 -10.16 -2.50
C VAL A 412 -17.44 -10.18 -1.21
N LEU A 413 -16.43 -11.04 -1.20
CA LEU A 413 -15.41 -11.11 -0.16
C LEU A 413 -14.07 -10.64 -0.71
N LEU A 414 -13.32 -9.97 0.15
CA LEU A 414 -11.91 -9.62 -0.06
C LEU A 414 -11.07 -10.37 0.95
N GLY A 415 -10.08 -11.12 0.49
CA GLY A 415 -9.05 -11.74 1.32
C GLY A 415 -7.68 -11.18 1.00
N PHE A 416 -6.75 -11.34 1.92
CA PHE A 416 -5.39 -10.81 1.82
C PHE A 416 -4.34 -11.90 2.00
N SER A 417 -3.19 -11.67 1.40
CA SER A 417 -1.94 -12.36 1.70
C SER A 417 -0.83 -11.33 1.83
N ALA A 418 0.15 -11.59 2.70
CA ALA A 418 1.20 -10.63 2.99
C ALA A 418 2.58 -11.28 3.19
N GLY A 419 3.65 -10.49 3.13
CA GLY A 419 5.02 -10.93 3.37
C GLY A 419 5.39 -12.17 2.54
N ARG A 420 5.97 -13.17 3.21
CA ARG A 420 6.34 -14.46 2.61
C ARG A 420 5.15 -15.17 1.98
N VAL A 421 3.96 -15.12 2.58
CA VAL A 421 2.76 -15.78 2.04
C VAL A 421 2.37 -15.17 0.69
N ALA A 422 2.38 -13.84 0.55
CA ALA A 422 2.16 -13.19 -0.75
C ALA A 422 3.27 -13.53 -1.77
N ARG A 423 4.54 -13.59 -1.33
CA ARG A 423 5.68 -14.00 -2.17
C ARG A 423 5.65 -15.48 -2.58
N GLU A 424 4.89 -16.32 -1.88
CA GLU A 424 4.59 -17.70 -2.26
C GLU A 424 3.35 -17.78 -3.18
N PHE A 425 2.32 -16.98 -2.89
CA PHE A 425 1.04 -16.96 -3.61
C PHE A 425 1.13 -16.34 -5.01
N SER A 426 1.97 -15.32 -5.21
CA SER A 426 2.27 -14.75 -6.53
C SER A 426 2.83 -15.77 -7.54
N LYS A 427 3.40 -16.88 -7.06
CA LYS A 427 3.92 -18.00 -7.89
C LYS A 427 2.86 -19.04 -8.25
N LYS A 428 1.69 -19.00 -7.59
CA LYS A 428 0.56 -19.91 -7.86
C LYS A 428 -0.20 -19.49 -9.11
N THR A 429 -0.75 -20.47 -9.81
CA THR A 429 -1.84 -20.25 -10.77
C THR A 429 -3.09 -19.70 -10.05
N ASP A 430 -4.01 -19.11 -10.81
CA ASP A 430 -5.26 -18.59 -10.24
C ASP A 430 -6.11 -19.73 -9.62
N GLU A 431 -6.15 -20.90 -10.27
CA GLU A 431 -6.84 -22.10 -9.77
C GLU A 431 -6.31 -22.55 -8.40
N GLU A 432 -4.98 -22.66 -8.25
CA GLU A 432 -4.34 -23.01 -6.98
C GLU A 432 -4.54 -21.95 -5.89
N LEU A 433 -4.57 -20.67 -6.28
CA LEU A 433 -4.80 -19.57 -5.35
C LEU A 433 -6.24 -19.60 -4.83
N ILE A 434 -7.22 -19.65 -5.72
CA ILE A 434 -8.65 -19.74 -5.40
C ILE A 434 -8.92 -21.01 -4.58
N ALA A 435 -8.36 -22.16 -4.97
CA ALA A 435 -8.51 -23.40 -4.19
C ALA A 435 -7.97 -23.28 -2.76
N SER A 436 -6.88 -22.53 -2.55
CA SER A 436 -6.37 -22.26 -1.19
C SER A 436 -7.29 -21.32 -0.40
N ALA A 437 -7.85 -20.30 -1.05
CA ALA A 437 -8.80 -19.35 -0.47
C ALA A 437 -10.14 -20.00 -0.10
N MET A 438 -10.61 -20.93 -0.93
CA MET A 438 -11.87 -21.64 -0.71
C MET A 438 -11.86 -22.48 0.57
N ARG A 439 -10.70 -22.84 1.13
CA ARG A 439 -10.62 -23.47 2.47
C ARG A 439 -11.14 -22.53 3.57
N ALA A 440 -10.79 -21.25 3.50
CA ALA A 440 -11.30 -20.21 4.40
C ALA A 440 -12.80 -19.99 4.16
N VAL A 441 -13.17 -19.73 2.91
CA VAL A 441 -14.55 -19.41 2.53
C VAL A 441 -15.53 -20.53 2.91
N GLN A 442 -15.13 -21.79 2.79
CA GLN A 442 -15.97 -22.93 3.15
C GLN A 442 -16.22 -23.06 4.67
N SER A 443 -15.37 -22.50 5.53
CA SER A 443 -15.62 -22.46 6.98
C SER A 443 -16.55 -21.33 7.41
N MET A 444 -16.83 -20.35 6.54
CA MET A 444 -17.67 -19.19 6.84
C MET A 444 -19.19 -19.47 6.73
N LYS A 445 -19.58 -20.69 6.37
CA LYS A 445 -20.99 -21.07 6.19
C LYS A 445 -21.74 -21.04 7.54
N ARG A 446 -22.85 -20.32 7.57
CA ARG A 446 -23.86 -20.37 8.66
C ARG A 446 -24.62 -21.70 8.69
#